data_AF-A0A1V5E6U9-F1
#
_entry.id   AF-A0A1V5E6U9-F1
#
_cell.length_a   1.000
_cell.length_b   1.000
_cell.length_c   1.000
_cell.angle_alpha   90.00
_cell.angle_beta   90.00
_cell.angle_gamma   90.00
#
_symmetry.space_group_name_H-M   'P 1'
#
loop_
_entity.id
_entity.type
_entity.pdbx_description
1 polymer ?
#
loop_
_entity_poly.entity_id
_entity_poly.type
_entity_poly.pdbx_seq_one_letter_code
_entity_poly.pdbx_strand_id
1 'polypeptide(L)'
;MSTFTLDQFRRIVADAPALAKSATGSALKSEGWRIREVIKESVLGGGHPTAPFPALNPHTAAFNRARKAARRGKRARKGRSPIKTTGMRLAAELSLTKPLKKLASGARYQHFSESQTVTIGFISARVMFLMKKAAEGFRTAITPKMRRMAFAIGFPLRGGTTRFSTPARPVVPPVFRAERSRMTENVRDKVAAQVIGHIIGRPR
;
A
#
# COMPACT_ATOMS: atom_id res chain seq x y z
N MET A 1 36.81 16.96 13.58
CA MET A 1 35.91 16.51 12.49
C MET A 1 36.78 15.87 11.43
N SER A 2 36.71 14.55 11.24
CA SER A 2 37.48 13.88 10.19
C SER A 2 36.74 13.99 8.87
N THR A 3 37.22 14.83 7.96
CA THR A 3 36.68 14.96 6.60
C THR A 3 37.12 13.77 5.76
N PHE A 4 36.15 12.94 5.38
CA PHE A 4 36.33 11.79 4.50
C PHE A 4 36.24 12.23 3.04
N THR A 5 37.31 12.06 2.26
CA THR A 5 37.35 12.50 0.86
C THR A 5 36.84 11.42 -0.09
N LEU A 6 36.34 11.84 -1.27
CA LEU A 6 35.81 10.93 -2.29
C LEU A 6 36.87 9.93 -2.79
N ASP A 7 38.14 10.34 -2.79
CA ASP A 7 39.25 9.48 -3.22
C ASP A 7 39.61 8.42 -2.18
N GLN A 8 39.47 8.72 -0.88
CA GLN A 8 39.58 7.71 0.17
C GLN A 8 38.49 6.65 -0.02
N PHE A 9 37.24 7.07 -0.22
CA PHE A 9 36.12 6.14 -0.50
C PHE A 9 36.41 5.21 -1.68
N ARG A 10 36.87 5.76 -2.81
CA ARG A 10 37.18 4.98 -4.02
C ARG A 10 38.29 3.96 -3.79
N ARG A 11 39.35 4.34 -3.06
CA ARG A 11 40.43 3.42 -2.68
C ARG A 11 39.92 2.28 -1.80
N ILE A 12 39.10 2.57 -0.78
CA ILE A 12 38.54 1.54 0.10
C ILE A 12 37.62 0.57 -0.66
N VAL A 13 36.83 1.08 -1.59
CA VAL A 13 35.98 0.22 -2.44
C VAL A 13 36.84 -0.68 -3.35
N ALA A 14 37.99 -0.18 -3.82
CA ALA A 14 38.94 -0.96 -4.61
C ALA A 14 39.70 -2.00 -3.78
N ASP A 15 40.13 -1.63 -2.56
CA ASP A 15 40.96 -2.46 -1.68
C ASP A 15 40.15 -3.51 -0.91
N ALA A 16 38.86 -3.24 -0.65
CA ALA A 16 37.96 -4.13 0.10
C ALA A 16 36.58 -4.26 -0.58
N PRO A 17 36.50 -4.89 -1.78
CA PRO A 17 35.25 -5.01 -2.53
C PRO A 17 34.18 -5.81 -1.78
N ALA A 18 34.58 -6.77 -0.94
CA ALA A 18 33.67 -7.52 -0.08
C ALA A 18 32.97 -6.64 0.97
N LEU A 19 33.68 -5.64 1.53
CA LEU A 19 33.14 -4.68 2.48
C LEU A 19 32.12 -3.77 1.78
N ALA A 20 32.46 -3.24 0.61
CA ALA A 20 31.56 -2.42 -0.19
C ALA A 20 30.27 -3.17 -0.56
N LYS A 21 30.37 -4.45 -0.94
CA LYS A 21 29.23 -5.32 -1.23
C LYS A 21 28.35 -5.57 0.00
N SER A 22 28.97 -5.85 1.15
CA SER A 22 28.25 -6.03 2.42
C SER A 22 27.53 -4.75 2.85
N ALA A 23 28.21 -3.61 2.75
CA ALA A 23 27.66 -2.31 3.09
C ALA A 23 26.48 -1.94 2.18
N THR A 24 26.63 -2.15 0.87
CA THR A 24 25.56 -1.96 -0.12
C THR A 24 24.35 -2.83 0.20
N GLY A 25 24.56 -4.13 0.45
CA GLY A 25 23.46 -5.03 0.81
C GLY A 25 22.74 -4.63 2.10
N SER A 26 23.47 -4.12 3.10
CA SER A 26 22.89 -3.61 4.35
C SER A 26 22.09 -2.32 4.14
N ALA A 27 22.63 -1.37 3.37
CA ALA A 27 21.96 -0.14 3.00
C ALA A 27 20.67 -0.41 2.22
N LEU A 28 20.74 -1.29 1.22
CA LEU A 28 19.61 -1.72 0.42
C LEU A 28 18.50 -2.39 1.25
N LYS A 29 18.86 -3.31 2.16
CA LYS A 29 17.87 -3.94 3.07
C LYS A 29 17.17 -2.91 3.96
N SER A 30 17.93 -1.94 4.48
CA SER A 30 17.39 -0.87 5.30
C SER A 30 16.41 0.01 4.52
N GLU A 31 16.78 0.43 3.31
CA GLU A 31 15.91 1.24 2.46
C GLU A 31 14.69 0.45 1.98
N GLY A 32 14.86 -0.84 1.68
CA GLY A 32 13.77 -1.76 1.38
C GLY A 32 12.73 -1.83 2.51
N TRP A 33 13.19 -1.94 3.75
CA TRP A 33 12.32 -1.93 4.92
C TRP A 33 11.61 -0.58 5.10
N ARG A 34 12.35 0.53 4.95
CA ARG A 34 11.81 1.89 5.09
C ARG A 34 10.70 2.15 4.07
N ILE A 35 10.97 1.94 2.78
CA ILE A 35 9.99 2.14 1.71
C ILE A 35 8.78 1.21 1.86
N ARG A 36 8.99 -0.03 2.32
CA ARG A 36 7.88 -0.92 2.68
C ARG A 36 6.96 -0.27 3.73
N GLU A 37 7.52 0.33 4.79
CA GLU A 37 6.71 1.01 5.81
C GLU A 37 6.02 2.25 5.23
N VAL A 38 6.68 3.05 4.38
CA VAL A 38 6.05 4.19 3.69
C VAL A 38 4.86 3.75 2.82
N ILE A 39 4.99 2.64 2.07
CA ILE A 39 3.89 2.06 1.29
C ILE A 39 2.74 1.64 2.21
N LYS A 40 3.06 0.93 3.30
CA LYS A 40 2.07 0.45 4.28
C LYS A 40 1.34 1.62 4.93
N GLU A 41 2.05 2.64 5.38
CA GLU A 41 1.51 3.86 5.97
C GLU A 41 0.67 4.64 4.97
N SER A 42 1.09 4.75 3.71
CA SER A 42 0.28 5.36 2.66
C SER A 42 -1.06 4.64 2.48
N VAL A 43 -1.07 3.30 2.47
CA VAL A 43 -2.33 2.53 2.39
C VAL A 43 -3.19 2.72 3.64
N LEU A 44 -2.60 2.71 4.84
CA LEU A 44 -3.29 2.99 6.10
C LEU A 44 -3.74 4.45 6.22
N GLY A 45 -3.07 5.36 5.50
CA GLY A 45 -3.34 6.79 5.38
C GLY A 45 -4.54 7.06 4.48
N GLY A 46 -4.83 6.15 3.54
CA GLY A 46 -5.85 6.35 2.51
C GLY A 46 -5.26 6.93 1.23
N GLY A 47 -4.00 6.62 0.93
CA GLY A 47 -3.25 7.13 -0.22
C GLY A 47 -1.97 7.84 0.23
N HIS A 48 -1.05 8.02 -0.71
CA HIS A 48 0.11 8.88 -0.50
C HIS A 48 -0.34 10.35 -0.53
N PRO A 49 0.27 11.29 0.21
CA PRO A 49 -0.16 12.70 0.21
C PRO A 49 -0.24 13.35 -1.18
N THR A 50 0.65 12.97 -2.09
CA THR A 50 0.64 13.46 -3.49
C THR A 50 -0.43 12.82 -4.37
N ALA A 51 -1.03 11.71 -3.93
CA ALA A 51 -2.07 10.98 -4.66
C ALA A 51 -3.04 10.31 -3.66
N PRO A 52 -3.89 11.08 -2.97
CA PRO A 52 -4.83 10.55 -2.01
C PRO A 52 -5.89 9.68 -2.70
N PHE A 53 -6.37 8.63 -2.02
CA PHE A 53 -7.43 7.79 -2.57
C PHE A 53 -8.76 8.54 -2.57
N PRO A 54 -9.56 8.36 -3.63
CA PRO A 54 -10.94 8.79 -3.60
C PRO A 54 -11.71 8.11 -2.46
N ALA A 55 -12.52 8.92 -1.78
CA ALA A 55 -13.37 8.48 -0.68
C ALA A 55 -14.23 7.27 -1.08
N LEU A 56 -14.55 6.43 -0.09
CA LEU A 56 -15.50 5.34 -0.31
C LEU A 56 -16.90 5.92 -0.53
N ASN A 57 -17.69 5.24 -1.36
CA ASN A 57 -19.09 5.60 -1.52
C ASN A 57 -19.82 5.46 -0.16
N PRO A 58 -20.69 6.42 0.22
CA PRO A 58 -21.42 6.44 1.50
C PRO A 58 -22.30 5.20 1.75
N HIS A 59 -22.56 4.38 0.74
CA HIS A 59 -23.34 3.16 0.89
C HIS A 59 -22.46 1.90 1.01
N THR A 60 -21.14 2.02 0.89
CA THR A 60 -20.20 0.89 0.85
C THR A 60 -20.28 0.02 2.12
N ALA A 61 -20.42 0.63 3.29
CA ALA A 61 -20.55 -0.11 4.56
C ALA A 61 -21.89 -0.85 4.64
N ALA A 62 -22.97 -0.28 4.13
CA ALA A 62 -24.28 -0.92 4.09
C ALA A 62 -24.25 -2.16 3.18
N PHE A 63 -23.65 -2.02 1.99
CA PHE A 63 -23.40 -3.14 1.08
C PHE A 63 -22.53 -4.23 1.71
N ASN A 64 -21.45 -3.86 2.41
CA ASN A 64 -20.57 -4.83 3.07
C ASN A 64 -21.28 -5.57 4.21
N ARG A 65 -22.08 -4.88 5.03
CA ARG A 65 -22.89 -5.50 6.10
C ARG A 65 -23.93 -6.44 5.52
N ALA A 66 -24.66 -6.02 4.49
CA ALA A 66 -25.68 -6.84 3.83
C ALA A 66 -25.07 -8.09 3.21
N ARG A 67 -23.91 -7.96 2.55
CA ARG A 67 -23.18 -9.09 1.99
C ARG A 67 -22.69 -10.07 3.06
N LYS A 68 -22.18 -9.57 4.19
CA LYS A 68 -21.77 -10.41 5.33
C LYS A 68 -22.96 -11.13 5.96
N ALA A 69 -24.09 -10.45 6.14
CA ALA A 69 -25.32 -11.04 6.65
C ALA A 69 -25.83 -12.16 5.72
N ALA A 70 -25.85 -11.90 4.41
CA ALA A 70 -26.27 -12.89 3.41
C ALA A 70 -25.38 -14.15 3.42
N ARG A 71 -24.07 -14.01 3.66
CA ARG A 71 -23.14 -15.15 3.82
C ARG A 71 -23.43 -15.99 5.06
N ARG A 72 -24.01 -15.39 6.11
CA ARG A 72 -24.42 -16.08 7.34
C ARG A 72 -25.85 -16.64 7.25
N GLY A 73 -26.41 -16.79 6.05
CA GLY A 73 -27.79 -17.24 5.83
C GLY A 73 -28.88 -16.20 6.10
N LYS A 74 -28.54 -15.03 6.68
CA LYS A 74 -29.49 -13.96 6.96
C LYS A 74 -29.77 -13.15 5.69
N ARG A 75 -30.85 -13.48 4.98
CA ARG A 75 -31.27 -12.77 3.76
C ARG A 75 -31.95 -11.45 4.13
N ALA A 76 -31.49 -10.34 3.53
CA ALA A 76 -32.19 -9.07 3.63
C ALA A 76 -33.53 -9.15 2.87
N ARG A 77 -34.64 -8.93 3.57
CA ARG A 77 -36.00 -8.77 2.99
C ARG A 77 -36.45 -7.32 3.13
N LYS A 78 -37.23 -6.84 2.15
CA LYS A 78 -37.86 -5.50 2.15
C LYS A 78 -38.57 -5.25 3.50
N GLY A 79 -38.36 -4.08 4.11
CA GLY A 79 -38.99 -3.70 5.38
C GLY A 79 -38.47 -4.38 6.65
N ARG A 80 -37.74 -5.50 6.53
CA ARG A 80 -37.17 -6.28 7.66
C ARG A 80 -35.65 -6.28 7.69
N SER A 81 -34.99 -5.47 6.85
CA SER A 81 -33.53 -5.36 6.92
C SER A 81 -33.14 -4.68 8.24
N PRO A 82 -32.37 -5.34 9.13
CA PRO A 82 -31.85 -4.71 10.35
C PRO A 82 -30.81 -3.62 10.03
N ILE A 83 -30.36 -3.56 8.78
CA ILE A 83 -29.53 -2.50 8.22
C ILE A 83 -30.48 -1.42 7.70
N LYS A 84 -31.20 -0.76 8.62
CA LYS A 84 -31.87 0.51 8.31
C LYS A 84 -30.79 1.59 8.34
N THR A 85 -30.80 2.43 7.32
CA THR A 85 -29.97 3.63 7.16
C THR A 85 -30.25 4.65 8.27
N THR A 86 -29.91 4.37 9.52
CA THR A 86 -29.60 5.48 10.44
C THR A 86 -28.27 6.06 9.96
N GLY A 87 -28.38 7.01 9.03
CA GLY A 87 -27.29 7.53 8.21
C GLY A 87 -26.06 7.96 9.00
N MET A 88 -26.24 8.45 10.23
CA MET A 88 -25.15 8.93 11.09
C MET A 88 -24.16 7.83 11.49
N ARG A 89 -24.63 6.67 12.00
CA ARG A 89 -23.72 5.58 12.42
C ARG A 89 -23.00 4.94 11.23
N LEU A 90 -23.67 4.91 10.09
CA LEU A 90 -23.17 4.31 8.86
C LEU A 90 -22.15 5.22 8.17
N ALA A 91 -22.40 6.54 8.17
CA ALA A 91 -21.46 7.56 7.73
C ALA A 91 -20.22 7.64 8.65
N ALA A 92 -20.40 7.55 9.97
CA ALA A 92 -19.30 7.50 10.93
C ALA A 92 -18.42 6.24 10.75
N GLU A 93 -19.02 5.07 10.51
CA GLU A 93 -18.24 3.85 10.24
C GLU A 93 -17.49 3.95 8.89
N LEU A 94 -18.04 4.69 7.93
CA LEU A 94 -17.41 4.93 6.63
C LEU A 94 -16.28 5.96 6.68
N SER A 95 -16.44 7.04 7.45
CA SER A 95 -15.35 7.99 7.69
C SER A 95 -14.16 7.32 8.39
N LEU A 96 -14.43 6.31 9.24
CA LEU A 96 -13.39 5.51 9.89
C LEU A 96 -12.77 4.42 8.99
N THR A 97 -13.42 4.03 7.88
CA THR A 97 -12.95 2.92 7.03
C THR A 97 -12.22 3.41 5.79
N LYS A 98 -10.89 3.32 5.83
CA LYS A 98 -10.04 3.65 4.68
C LYS A 98 -10.02 2.55 3.63
N PRO A 99 -10.00 2.89 2.32
CA PRO A 99 -9.85 1.92 1.25
C PRO A 99 -8.56 1.10 1.42
N LEU A 100 -8.59 -0.17 1.05
CA LEU A 100 -7.41 -1.05 0.99
C LEU A 100 -6.67 -1.26 2.32
N LYS A 101 -7.17 -0.75 3.46
CA LYS A 101 -6.56 -0.90 4.81
C LYS A 101 -6.14 -2.33 5.12
N LYS A 102 -6.94 -3.33 4.72
CA LYS A 102 -6.67 -4.76 4.94
C LYS A 102 -5.52 -5.32 4.11
N LEU A 103 -5.15 -4.65 3.02
CA LEU A 103 -4.06 -5.04 2.14
C LEU A 103 -2.74 -4.34 2.50
N ALA A 104 -2.76 -3.35 3.42
CA ALA A 104 -1.55 -2.63 3.85
C ALA A 104 -0.46 -3.57 4.39
N SER A 105 -0.85 -4.56 5.18
CA SER A 105 0.06 -5.59 5.69
C SER A 105 0.62 -6.52 4.61
N GLY A 106 0.16 -6.41 3.36
CA GLY A 106 0.69 -7.15 2.21
C GLY A 106 1.93 -6.53 1.58
N ALA A 107 2.34 -5.33 2.00
CA ALA A 107 3.58 -4.70 1.55
C ALA A 107 4.80 -5.49 2.08
N ARG A 108 5.71 -5.84 1.18
CA ARG A 108 6.90 -6.65 1.41
C ARG A 108 8.08 -6.06 0.64
N TYR A 109 9.29 -6.39 1.08
CA TYR A 109 10.50 -6.20 0.31
C TYR A 109 11.24 -7.54 0.25
N GLN A 110 11.98 -7.75 -0.84
CA GLN A 110 12.85 -8.90 -1.04
C GLN A 110 14.18 -8.38 -1.58
N HIS A 111 15.27 -8.75 -0.90
CA HIS A 111 16.62 -8.37 -1.27
C HIS A 111 17.30 -9.55 -1.96
N PHE A 112 17.86 -9.31 -3.14
CA PHE A 112 18.63 -10.27 -3.91
C PHE A 112 20.12 -9.93 -3.79
N SER A 113 20.87 -10.75 -3.06
CA SER A 113 22.29 -10.51 -2.75
C SER A 113 23.22 -10.63 -3.96
N GLU A 114 22.86 -11.45 -4.93
CA GLU A 114 23.64 -11.66 -6.15
C GLU A 114 23.63 -10.42 -7.04
N SER A 115 22.44 -9.87 -7.30
CA SER A 115 22.25 -8.69 -8.15
C SER A 115 22.33 -7.36 -7.41
N GLN A 116 22.44 -7.37 -6.07
CA GLN A 116 22.37 -6.15 -5.24
C GLN A 116 21.11 -5.33 -5.56
N THR A 117 19.98 -6.02 -5.69
CA THR A 117 18.69 -5.39 -5.98
C THR A 117 17.69 -5.65 -4.85
N VAL A 118 16.73 -4.73 -4.72
CA VAL A 118 15.61 -4.88 -3.79
C VAL A 118 14.31 -4.67 -4.54
N THR A 119 13.46 -5.68 -4.52
CA THR A 119 12.09 -5.60 -5.02
C THR A 119 11.18 -5.22 -3.87
N ILE A 120 10.42 -4.13 -4.01
CA ILE A 120 9.57 -3.58 -2.96
C ILE A 120 8.16 -3.41 -3.50
N GLY A 121 7.15 -3.86 -2.75
CA GLY A 121 5.75 -3.73 -3.14
C GLY A 121 4.89 -4.88 -2.64
N PHE A 122 3.93 -5.32 -3.46
CA PHE A 122 3.04 -6.43 -3.14
C PHE A 122 3.52 -7.69 -3.86
N ILE A 123 4.33 -8.49 -3.18
CA ILE A 123 5.04 -9.62 -3.80
C ILE A 123 4.13 -10.85 -3.99
N SER A 124 3.19 -11.07 -3.06
CA SER A 124 2.24 -12.19 -3.19
C SER A 124 1.33 -11.99 -4.41
N ALA A 125 1.27 -12.98 -5.30
CA ALA A 125 0.49 -12.93 -6.54
C ALA A 125 -0.97 -12.49 -6.32
N ARG A 126 -1.64 -13.01 -5.29
CA ARG A 126 -3.01 -12.63 -4.94
C ARG A 126 -3.14 -11.17 -4.54
N VAL A 127 -2.22 -10.67 -3.71
CA VAL A 127 -2.24 -9.28 -3.25
C VAL A 127 -1.87 -8.34 -4.38
N MET A 128 -0.88 -8.72 -5.18
CA MET A 128 -0.47 -8.01 -6.39
C MET A 128 -1.64 -7.83 -7.35
N PHE A 129 -2.38 -8.90 -7.64
CA PHE A 129 -3.57 -8.85 -8.50
C PHE A 129 -4.63 -7.89 -7.95
N LEU A 130 -4.94 -7.97 -6.66
CA LEU A 130 -5.93 -7.08 -6.02
C LEU A 130 -5.48 -5.63 -6.04
N MET A 131 -4.20 -5.37 -5.78
CA MET A 131 -3.64 -4.02 -5.77
C MET A 131 -3.52 -3.44 -7.18
N LYS A 132 -3.16 -4.25 -8.18
CA LYS A 132 -3.15 -3.84 -9.59
C LYS A 132 -4.56 -3.45 -10.05
N LYS A 133 -5.55 -4.31 -9.78
CA LYS A 133 -6.96 -4.02 -10.09
C LYS A 133 -7.48 -2.78 -9.36
N ALA A 134 -7.05 -2.56 -8.12
CA ALA A 134 -7.41 -1.35 -7.36
C ALA A 134 -6.71 -0.09 -7.93
N ALA A 135 -5.45 -0.22 -8.35
CA ALA A 135 -4.67 0.87 -8.92
C ALA A 135 -5.24 1.35 -10.26
N GLU A 136 -5.68 0.43 -11.12
CA GLU A 136 -6.33 0.76 -12.40
C GLU A 136 -7.76 1.30 -12.21
N GLY A 137 -8.42 0.92 -11.12
CA GLY A 137 -9.86 1.07 -10.98
C GLY A 137 -10.59 0.05 -11.85
N PHE A 138 -11.88 -0.15 -11.59
CA PHE A 138 -12.64 -1.15 -12.34
C PHE A 138 -14.13 -0.84 -12.36
N ARG A 139 -14.79 -1.38 -13.38
CA ARG A 139 -16.24 -1.33 -13.54
C ARG A 139 -16.82 -2.72 -13.27
N THR A 140 -17.90 -2.79 -12.51
CA THR A 140 -18.59 -4.04 -12.21
C THR A 140 -20.01 -3.98 -12.77
N ALA A 141 -20.39 -4.94 -13.61
CA ALA A 141 -21.76 -5.03 -14.11
C ALA A 141 -22.74 -5.28 -12.96
N ILE A 142 -23.86 -4.55 -12.97
CA ILE A 142 -24.90 -4.68 -11.96
C ILE A 142 -25.75 -5.89 -12.31
N THR A 143 -25.64 -6.94 -11.49
CA THR A 143 -26.50 -8.11 -11.63
C THR A 143 -27.89 -7.86 -11.05
N PRO A 144 -28.93 -8.58 -11.50
CA PRO A 144 -30.27 -8.51 -10.89
C PRO A 144 -30.25 -8.79 -9.38
N LYS A 145 -29.37 -9.69 -8.92
CA LYS A 145 -29.17 -9.99 -7.50
C LYS A 145 -28.63 -8.78 -6.73
N MET A 146 -27.67 -8.04 -7.29
CA MET A 146 -27.15 -6.81 -6.69
C MET A 146 -28.21 -5.71 -6.64
N ARG A 147 -29.03 -5.58 -7.69
CA ARG A 147 -30.14 -4.62 -7.73
C ARG A 147 -31.19 -4.92 -6.66
N ARG A 148 -31.60 -6.18 -6.51
CA ARG A 148 -32.51 -6.61 -5.44
C ARG A 148 -31.93 -6.36 -4.05
N MET A 149 -30.62 -6.60 -3.86
CA MET A 149 -29.95 -6.32 -2.60
C MET A 149 -29.94 -4.82 -2.30
N ALA A 150 -29.59 -3.98 -3.27
CA ALA A 150 -29.60 -2.52 -3.15
C ALA A 150 -31.01 -2.01 -2.77
N PHE A 151 -32.05 -2.54 -3.41
CA PHE A 151 -33.44 -2.27 -3.05
C PHE A 151 -33.77 -2.69 -1.61
N ALA A 152 -33.36 -3.89 -1.18
CA ALA A 152 -33.64 -4.40 0.16
C ALA A 152 -32.95 -3.62 1.29
N ILE A 153 -31.78 -3.01 1.01
CA ILE A 153 -31.06 -2.15 1.96
C ILE A 153 -31.51 -0.68 1.93
N GLY A 154 -32.53 -0.34 1.14
CA GLY A 154 -33.09 1.01 1.07
C GLY A 154 -32.41 1.95 0.06
N PHE A 155 -31.62 1.43 -0.88
CA PHE A 155 -30.97 2.21 -1.95
C PHE A 155 -31.33 1.63 -3.33
N PRO A 156 -32.56 1.86 -3.83
CA PRO A 156 -32.95 1.37 -5.15
C PRO A 156 -32.08 2.02 -6.24
N LEU A 157 -31.48 1.19 -7.10
CA LEU A 157 -30.71 1.66 -8.25
C LEU A 157 -31.65 2.09 -9.36
N ARG A 158 -31.36 3.23 -10.01
CA ARG A 158 -32.11 3.68 -11.19
C ARG A 158 -32.07 2.61 -12.30
N GLY A 159 -33.12 2.54 -13.11
CA GLY A 159 -33.26 1.54 -14.19
C GLY A 159 -32.05 1.51 -15.13
N GLY A 160 -31.61 2.69 -15.58
CA GLY A 160 -30.46 2.84 -16.48
C GLY A 160 -29.07 2.58 -15.86
N THR A 161 -28.96 2.38 -14.54
CA THR A 161 -27.67 2.09 -13.91
C THR A 161 -27.29 0.63 -14.18
N THR A 162 -26.34 0.41 -15.09
CA THR A 162 -25.89 -0.93 -15.52
C THR A 162 -24.53 -1.33 -14.95
N ARG A 163 -23.73 -0.37 -14.47
CA ARG A 163 -22.38 -0.61 -13.96
C ARG A 163 -22.09 0.20 -12.69
N PHE A 164 -21.39 -0.40 -11.74
CA PHE A 164 -20.72 0.33 -10.66
C PHE A 164 -19.32 0.71 -11.09
N SER A 165 -18.96 1.99 -10.94
CA SER A 165 -17.62 2.51 -11.21
C SER A 165 -16.84 2.62 -9.91
N THR A 166 -15.68 1.95 -9.83
CA THR A 166 -14.73 2.07 -8.72
C THR A 166 -13.53 2.85 -9.22
N PRO A 167 -13.18 4.00 -8.61
CA PRO A 167 -12.08 4.81 -9.09
C PRO A 167 -10.72 4.17 -8.79
N ALA A 168 -9.72 4.58 -9.56
CA ALA A 168 -8.32 4.20 -9.43
C ALA A 168 -7.74 4.60 -8.06
N ARG A 169 -6.92 3.72 -7.47
CA ARG A 169 -6.23 3.92 -6.19
C ARG A 169 -4.76 3.46 -6.29
N PRO A 170 -3.92 4.19 -7.04
CA PRO A 170 -2.51 3.84 -7.20
C PRO A 170 -1.74 4.08 -5.90
N VAL A 171 -0.86 3.15 -5.54
CA VAL A 171 -0.06 3.23 -4.29
C VAL A 171 1.42 3.27 -4.58
N VAL A 172 1.91 2.27 -5.30
CA VAL A 172 3.34 2.09 -5.54
C VAL A 172 3.92 3.25 -6.36
N PRO A 173 3.37 3.63 -7.54
CA PRO A 173 3.98 4.69 -8.33
C PRO A 173 4.06 6.06 -7.63
N PRO A 174 3.02 6.54 -6.93
CA PRO A 174 3.12 7.79 -6.18
C PRO A 174 4.20 7.80 -5.10
N VAL A 175 4.34 6.71 -4.34
CA VAL A 175 5.38 6.58 -3.30
C VAL A 175 6.77 6.63 -3.92
N PHE A 176 7.03 5.84 -4.96
CA PHE A 176 8.33 5.81 -5.62
C PHE A 176 8.71 7.13 -6.27
N ARG A 177 7.74 7.86 -6.84
CA ARG A 177 7.98 9.19 -7.41
C ARG A 177 8.38 10.19 -6.32
N ALA A 178 7.71 10.15 -5.16
CA ALA A 178 7.98 11.06 -4.06
C ALA A 178 9.31 10.74 -3.34
N GLU A 179 9.65 9.46 -3.20
CA GLU A 179 10.80 9.02 -2.42
C GLU A 179 12.08 8.84 -3.25
N ARG A 180 12.03 9.02 -4.58
CA ARG A 180 13.14 8.72 -5.50
C ARG A 180 14.48 9.32 -5.06
N SER A 181 14.51 10.62 -4.76
CA SER A 181 15.76 11.31 -4.38
C SER A 181 16.28 10.84 -3.02
N ARG A 182 15.38 10.75 -2.03
CA ARG A 182 15.71 10.31 -0.66
C ARG A 182 16.22 8.87 -0.62
N MET A 183 15.68 7.99 -1.46
CA MET A 183 16.16 6.62 -1.58
C MET A 183 17.64 6.57 -1.96
N THR A 184 18.04 7.34 -2.97
CA THR A 184 19.43 7.37 -3.43
C THR A 184 20.36 7.97 -2.38
N GLU A 185 19.94 9.06 -1.73
CA GLU A 185 20.69 9.71 -0.65
C GLU A 185 20.90 8.76 0.53
N ASN A 186 19.84 8.14 1.03
CA ASN A 186 19.92 7.24 2.18
C ASN A 186 20.79 6.00 1.91
N VAL A 187 20.71 5.41 0.71
CA VAL A 187 21.60 4.29 0.34
C VAL A 187 23.05 4.78 0.39
N ARG A 188 23.35 5.91 -0.24
CA ARG A 188 24.71 6.48 -0.29
C ARG A 188 25.25 6.75 1.11
N ASP A 189 24.48 7.43 1.95
CA ASP A 189 24.89 7.82 3.29
C ASP A 189 25.12 6.61 4.19
N LYS A 190 24.27 5.58 4.06
CA LYS A 190 24.39 4.35 4.85
C LYS A 190 25.60 3.51 4.42
N VAL A 191 25.88 3.43 3.12
CA VAL A 191 27.10 2.79 2.62
C VAL A 191 28.33 3.54 3.14
N ALA A 192 28.37 4.86 2.99
CA ALA A 192 29.48 5.69 3.46
C ALA A 192 29.71 5.51 4.97
N ALA A 193 28.64 5.57 5.78
CA ALA A 193 28.72 5.41 7.23
C ALA A 193 29.27 4.02 7.66
N GLN A 194 28.93 2.96 6.92
CA GLN A 194 29.44 1.61 7.21
C GLN A 194 30.90 1.45 6.82
N VAL A 195 31.30 1.99 5.67
CA VAL A 195 32.69 1.99 5.22
C VAL A 195 33.57 2.79 6.20
N ILE A 196 33.14 4.00 6.57
CA ILE A 196 33.85 4.86 7.53
C ILE A 196 33.93 4.18 8.91
N GLY A 197 32.83 3.60 9.39
CA GLY A 197 32.80 2.91 10.68
C GLY A 197 33.70 1.67 10.75
N HIS A 198 33.98 1.03 9.61
CA HIS A 198 34.93 -0.08 9.56
C HIS A 198 36.38 0.39 9.71
N ILE A 199 36.71 1.55 9.15
CA ILE A 199 38.07 2.11 9.15
C ILE A 199 38.43 2.72 10.50
N ILE A 200 37.49 3.42 11.11
CA ILE A 200 37.70 4.09 12.40
C ILE A 200 37.69 3.06 13.56
N GLY A 201 37.28 1.81 13.29
CA GLY A 201 37.11 0.78 14.31
C GLY A 201 35.89 1.07 15.17
N ARG A 202 34.72 0.60 14.75
CA ARG A 202 33.49 0.74 15.52
C ARG A 202 33.65 0.04 16.89
N PRO A 203 33.54 0.74 18.03
CA PRO A 203 33.40 0.05 19.31
C PRO A 203 32.10 -0.78 19.25
N ARG A 204 32.22 -2.04 19.67
CA ARG A 204 31.12 -3.02 19.65
C ARG A 204 29.94 -2.57 20.50
#